data_AF-A0A955TB02-F1
#
_entry.id   AF-A0A955TB02-F1
#
_cell.length_a   1.000
_cell.length_b   1.000
_cell.length_c   1.000
_cell.angle_alpha   90.00
_cell.angle_beta   90.00
_cell.angle_gamma   90.00
#
_symmetry.space_group_name_H-M   'P 1'
#
loop_
_entity.id
_entity.type
_entity.pdbx_description
1 polymer ?
#
loop_
_entity_poly.entity_id
_entity_poly.type
_entity_poly.pdbx_seq_one_letter_code
_entity_poly.pdbx_strand_id
1 'polypeptide(L)'
;LGITGDAIVIDTGDQEYEIDLAGATDLAGVIAAVAASGAPVEAFINGAGNGLTFSATESVNSLEIRSLRKIFGSTALAPGTVNSGTTLASLGIASPGILEISNDGVVTQVDLTGAVSVEQVVDAINSQVNGVTATINADGTGIDLESAFLSSSLSANDVGPSTIAATLGFAQTRAEDNASDFQVTSPGSVDEVVGSNLFRNLALLSQELRSGSADPDSIGVFLNAFEGDLQLVLRNRSIVGSRINRLDSSRDRFDAFEVFVTELLSENEDADLAETISTLATQNNILEASLASASRVLLPSLIDFLA
;
A
#
# COMPACT_ATOMS: atom_id res chain seq x y z
N LEU A 1 12.36 16.25 14.07
CA LEU A 1 11.88 14.93 13.67
C LEU A 1 12.49 13.95 14.64
N GLY A 2 12.00 14.02 15.88
CA GLY A 2 12.30 13.05 16.91
C GLY A 2 11.39 11.87 16.67
N ILE A 3 11.82 10.96 15.81
CA ILE A 3 11.06 9.74 15.54
C ILE A 3 11.19 8.87 16.78
N THR A 4 10.21 8.93 17.66
CA THR A 4 10.14 8.06 18.84
C THR A 4 9.41 6.79 18.45
N GLY A 5 10.07 5.98 17.62
CA GLY A 5 9.85 4.55 17.45
C GLY A 5 8.39 4.08 17.41
N ASP A 6 7.59 4.55 16.45
CA ASP A 6 6.22 4.05 16.29
C ASP A 6 6.12 2.76 15.43
N ALA A 7 4.93 2.31 15.06
CA ALA A 7 4.73 1.50 13.86
C ALA A 7 3.82 2.18 12.85
N ILE A 8 3.94 1.76 11.60
CA ILE A 8 2.99 2.12 10.55
C ILE A 8 2.44 0.86 9.89
N VAL A 9 1.20 0.94 9.44
CA VAL A 9 0.63 -0.01 8.48
C VAL A 9 0.65 0.62 7.12
N ILE A 10 1.10 -0.18 6.15
CA ILE A 10 0.89 0.09 4.74
C ILE A 10 -0.16 -0.90 4.25
N ASP A 11 -1.30 -0.38 3.83
CA ASP A 11 -2.41 -1.15 3.31
C ASP A 11 -2.47 -0.93 1.79
N THR A 12 -2.30 -2.02 1.04
CA THR A 12 -2.33 -2.01 -0.42
C THR A 12 -3.71 -2.34 -0.99
N GLY A 13 -4.73 -2.43 -0.14
CA GLY A 13 -6.09 -2.88 -0.42
C GLY A 13 -6.27 -4.40 -0.38
N ASP A 14 -5.23 -5.15 -0.77
CA ASP A 14 -5.25 -6.62 -0.77
C ASP A 14 -4.50 -7.22 0.44
N GLN A 15 -3.53 -6.51 0.98
CA GLN A 15 -2.66 -6.94 2.09
C GLN A 15 -2.32 -5.74 2.97
N GLU A 16 -2.14 -6.00 4.26
CA GLU A 16 -1.62 -5.04 5.23
C GLU A 16 -0.21 -5.44 5.64
N TYR A 17 0.69 -4.47 5.66
CA TYR A 17 2.08 -4.63 6.08
C TYR A 17 2.31 -3.78 7.33
N GLU A 18 2.47 -4.44 8.47
CA GLU A 18 2.86 -3.77 9.72
C GLU A 18 4.38 -3.57 9.77
N ILE A 19 4.81 -2.36 10.09
CA ILE A 19 6.20 -1.95 10.02
C ILE A 19 6.62 -1.40 11.37
N ASP A 20 7.49 -2.14 12.06
CA ASP A 20 8.09 -1.69 13.32
C ASP A 20 9.14 -0.61 13.05
N LEU A 21 8.94 0.58 13.61
CA LEU A 21 9.88 1.70 13.55
C LEU A 21 10.60 1.91 14.87
N ALA A 22 10.49 1.00 15.87
CA ALA A 22 11.10 1.17 17.19
C ALA A 22 12.62 1.46 17.16
N GLY A 23 13.33 0.96 16.14
CA GLY A 23 14.76 1.22 15.91
C GLY A 23 15.08 2.45 15.05
N ALA A 24 14.08 3.12 14.47
CA ALA A 24 14.26 4.27 13.61
C ALA A 24 14.36 5.56 14.43
N THR A 25 15.55 6.16 14.50
CA THR A 25 15.78 7.44 15.21
C THR A 25 15.76 8.65 14.29
N ASP A 26 15.71 8.44 12.97
CA ASP A 26 15.67 9.47 11.93
C ASP A 26 14.89 9.00 10.70
N LEU A 27 14.66 9.91 9.74
CA LEU A 27 13.89 9.63 8.52
C LEU A 27 14.53 8.51 7.69
N ALA A 28 15.86 8.37 7.74
CA ALA A 28 16.57 7.32 7.03
C ALA A 28 16.28 5.94 7.65
N GLY A 29 16.19 5.86 8.97
CA GLY A 29 15.76 4.67 9.70
C GLY A 29 14.33 4.25 9.33
N VAL A 30 13.42 5.21 9.15
CA VAL A 30 12.04 4.92 8.73
C VAL A 30 12.00 4.40 7.29
N ILE A 31 12.74 5.02 6.37
CA ILE A 31 12.86 4.54 4.98
C ILE A 31 13.44 3.11 4.95
N ALA A 32 14.45 2.84 5.77
CA ALA A 32 15.06 1.52 5.86
C ALA A 32 14.06 0.46 6.40
N ALA A 33 13.29 0.80 7.43
CA ALA A 33 12.26 -0.08 7.97
C ALA A 33 11.16 -0.37 6.93
N VAL A 34 10.74 0.64 6.17
CA VAL A 34 9.76 0.48 5.08
C VAL A 34 10.30 -0.43 3.98
N ALA A 35 11.53 -0.21 3.54
CA ALA A 35 12.16 -1.06 2.53
C ALA A 35 12.32 -2.52 3.02
N ALA A 36 12.50 -2.73 4.32
CA ALA A 36 12.61 -4.06 4.93
C ALA A 36 11.25 -4.76 5.14
N SER A 37 10.14 -4.02 5.10
CA SER A 37 8.79 -4.57 5.35
C SER A 37 8.29 -5.53 4.28
N GLY A 38 8.88 -5.50 3.08
CA GLY A 38 8.40 -6.27 1.93
C GLY A 38 7.13 -5.71 1.29
N ALA A 39 6.60 -4.58 1.77
CA ALA A 39 5.51 -3.87 1.11
C ALA A 39 5.93 -3.38 -0.28
N PRO A 40 5.05 -3.43 -1.30
CA PRO A 40 5.35 -2.98 -2.67
C PRO A 40 5.31 -1.44 -2.77
N VAL A 41 6.13 -0.78 -1.95
CA VAL A 41 6.17 0.67 -1.78
C VAL A 41 7.60 1.14 -1.53
N GLU A 42 7.90 2.35 -1.99
CA GLU A 42 9.15 3.04 -1.73
C GLU A 42 8.86 4.32 -0.95
N ALA A 43 9.66 4.58 0.09
CA ALA A 43 9.60 5.80 0.89
C ALA A 43 10.80 6.70 0.55
N PHE A 44 10.56 8.00 0.36
CA PHE A 44 11.61 8.98 0.12
C PHE A 44 11.31 10.30 0.84
N ILE A 45 12.36 11.07 1.12
CA ILE A 45 12.21 12.39 1.76
C ILE A 45 11.55 13.35 0.77
N ASN A 46 10.53 14.07 1.22
CA ASN A 46 9.83 15.03 0.38
C ASN A 46 10.73 16.23 -0.01
N GLY A 47 10.32 16.99 -1.05
CA GLY A 47 11.10 18.13 -1.54
C GLY A 47 11.30 19.27 -0.52
N ALA A 48 10.46 19.35 0.50
CA ALA A 48 10.57 20.31 1.59
C ALA A 48 11.51 19.85 2.73
N GLY A 49 11.98 18.60 2.71
CA GLY A 49 12.89 18.03 3.71
C GLY A 49 12.29 17.83 5.10
N ASN A 50 10.96 17.89 5.23
CA ASN A 50 10.25 17.88 6.52
C ASN A 50 9.31 16.67 6.70
N GLY A 51 9.35 15.70 5.77
CA GLY A 51 8.50 14.51 5.84
C GLY A 51 8.89 13.45 4.80
N LEU A 52 8.10 12.38 4.77
CA LEU A 52 8.26 11.28 3.81
C LEU A 52 7.10 11.27 2.81
N THR A 53 7.43 10.93 1.58
CA THR A 53 6.49 10.55 0.54
C THR A 53 6.64 9.07 0.27
N PHE A 54 5.51 8.40 0.09
CA PHE A 54 5.45 6.98 -0.23
C PHE A 54 4.86 6.81 -1.62
N SER A 55 5.44 5.94 -2.42
CA SER A 55 4.96 5.62 -3.76
C SER A 55 4.91 4.11 -3.93
N ALA A 56 3.82 3.60 -4.49
CA ALA A 56 3.72 2.19 -4.83
C ALA A 56 4.76 1.86 -5.92
N THR A 57 5.53 0.79 -5.72
CA THR A 57 6.48 0.27 -6.71
C THR A 57 5.81 -0.68 -7.70
N GLU A 58 4.61 -1.16 -7.36
CA GLU A 58 3.78 -2.04 -8.18
C GLU A 58 2.34 -1.51 -8.24
N SER A 59 1.50 -2.09 -9.12
CA SER A 59 0.07 -1.74 -9.17
C SER A 59 -0.66 -2.30 -7.94
N VAL A 60 -1.27 -1.41 -7.16
CA VAL A 60 -2.03 -1.75 -5.94
C VAL A 60 -3.45 -1.21 -6.02
N ASN A 61 -4.40 -1.86 -5.32
CA ASN A 61 -5.81 -1.50 -5.34
C ASN A 61 -6.11 -0.23 -4.54
N SER A 62 -5.35 -0.01 -3.47
CA SER A 62 -5.29 1.24 -2.71
C SER A 62 -3.87 1.41 -2.18
N LEU A 63 -3.51 2.60 -1.74
CA LEU A 63 -2.31 2.80 -0.94
C LEU A 63 -2.67 3.71 0.24
N GLU A 64 -2.86 3.09 1.39
CA GLU A 64 -3.15 3.79 2.64
C GLU A 64 -2.03 3.55 3.63
N ILE A 65 -1.62 4.62 4.32
CA ILE A 65 -0.66 4.54 5.41
C ILE A 65 -1.37 4.96 6.67
N ARG A 66 -1.32 4.10 7.66
CA ARG A 66 -1.97 4.28 8.96
C ARG A 66 -0.92 4.20 10.05
N SER A 67 -0.99 5.06 11.05
CA SER A 67 -0.23 4.85 12.28
C SER A 67 -0.79 3.64 13.00
N LEU A 68 0.09 2.74 13.45
CA LEU A 68 -0.25 1.65 14.34
C LEU A 68 0.31 1.93 15.73
N ARG A 69 -0.55 1.81 16.74
CA ARG A 69 -0.18 2.07 18.13
C ARG A 69 0.12 0.77 18.83
N LYS A 70 1.27 0.20 18.48
CA LYS A 70 1.63 -1.17 18.86
C LYS A 70 2.99 -1.21 19.55
N ILE A 71 3.07 -1.84 20.72
CA ILE A 71 4.33 -2.35 21.26
C ILE A 71 4.54 -3.72 20.62
N PHE A 72 5.58 -3.87 19.80
CA PHE A 72 5.95 -5.19 19.29
C PHE A 72 6.67 -5.99 20.37
N GLY A 73 6.26 -7.24 20.52
CA GLY A 73 7.00 -8.23 21.28
C GLY A 73 8.37 -8.45 20.65
N SER A 74 9.43 -8.38 21.47
CA SER A 74 10.82 -8.51 21.03
C SER A 74 11.07 -9.74 20.14
N THR A 75 12.08 -9.63 19.29
CA THR A 75 12.64 -10.74 18.49
C THR A 75 13.70 -11.55 19.24
N ALA A 76 13.83 -11.36 20.57
CA ALA A 76 14.87 -12.00 21.37
C ALA A 76 14.65 -13.52 21.53
N LEU A 77 13.41 -13.98 21.44
CA LEU A 77 13.07 -15.41 21.40
C LEU A 77 13.07 -15.91 19.95
N ALA A 78 13.42 -17.18 19.74
CA ALA A 78 13.40 -17.77 18.41
C ALA A 78 11.96 -17.84 17.86
N PRO A 79 11.75 -17.70 16.54
CA PRO A 79 10.42 -17.83 15.95
C PRO A 79 9.72 -19.14 16.34
N GLY A 80 8.43 -19.05 16.65
CA GLY A 80 7.58 -20.17 17.09
C GLY A 80 7.75 -20.60 18.55
N THR A 81 8.58 -19.92 19.34
CA THR A 81 8.78 -20.23 20.77
C THR A 81 7.53 -19.92 21.62
N VAL A 82 6.82 -18.86 21.26
CA VAL A 82 5.63 -18.37 21.96
C VAL A 82 4.38 -18.77 21.18
N ASN A 83 3.50 -19.53 21.84
CA ASN A 83 2.16 -19.89 21.37
C ASN A 83 1.20 -20.02 22.57
N SER A 84 -0.09 -20.24 22.32
CA SER A 84 -1.12 -20.35 23.37
C SER A 84 -0.86 -21.47 24.39
N GLY A 85 -0.16 -22.53 23.98
CA GLY A 85 0.25 -23.65 24.85
C GLY A 85 1.57 -23.42 25.59
N THR A 86 2.34 -22.38 25.27
CA THR A 86 3.64 -22.12 25.89
C THR A 86 3.45 -21.74 27.37
N THR A 87 4.16 -22.44 28.26
CA THR A 87 4.12 -22.17 29.70
C THR A 87 5.12 -21.07 30.07
N LEU A 88 4.77 -20.20 31.01
CA LEU A 88 5.65 -19.14 31.50
C LEU A 88 6.95 -19.71 32.08
N ALA A 89 6.86 -20.84 32.78
CA ALA A 89 8.02 -21.54 33.32
C ALA A 89 9.00 -22.02 32.23
N SER A 90 8.50 -22.48 31.08
CA SER A 90 9.37 -22.89 29.95
C SER A 90 10.13 -21.73 29.31
N LEU A 91 9.67 -20.50 29.51
CA LEU A 91 10.33 -19.27 29.09
C LEU A 91 11.27 -18.69 30.17
N GLY A 92 11.41 -19.37 31.32
CA GLY A 92 12.23 -18.89 32.44
C GLY A 92 11.50 -17.95 33.41
N ILE A 93 10.20 -17.72 33.22
CA ILE A 93 9.37 -16.91 34.12
C ILE A 93 8.84 -17.83 35.23
N ALA A 94 9.63 -18.01 36.29
CA ALA A 94 9.31 -18.93 37.39
C ALA A 94 8.31 -18.36 38.42
N SER A 95 8.24 -17.03 38.54
CA SER A 95 7.35 -16.33 39.47
C SER A 95 6.70 -15.13 38.79
N PRO A 96 5.59 -15.36 38.05
CA PRO A 96 4.76 -14.29 37.53
C PRO A 96 4.35 -13.31 38.66
N GLY A 97 4.37 -12.01 38.36
CA GLY A 97 4.12 -10.98 39.36
C GLY A 97 3.06 -9.99 38.91
N ILE A 98 3.22 -8.73 39.31
CA ILE A 98 2.35 -7.64 38.87
C ILE A 98 2.98 -7.02 37.63
N LEU A 99 2.13 -6.76 36.64
CA LEU A 99 2.47 -6.01 35.45
C LEU A 99 1.74 -4.67 35.50
N GLU A 100 2.46 -3.56 35.32
CA GLU A 100 1.87 -2.24 35.23
C GLU A 100 1.75 -1.84 33.76
N ILE A 101 0.51 -1.65 33.28
CA ILE A 101 0.23 -1.16 31.93
C ILE A 101 -0.41 0.22 32.03
N SER A 102 0.19 1.22 31.40
CA SER A 102 -0.41 2.55 31.23
C SER A 102 -0.93 2.67 29.81
N ASN A 103 -2.21 3.03 29.64
CA ASN A 103 -2.82 3.34 28.35
C ASN A 103 -3.59 4.64 28.48
N ASP A 104 -3.24 5.66 27.70
CA ASP A 104 -3.88 6.98 27.77
C ASP A 104 -3.82 7.67 29.13
N GLY A 105 -2.66 7.53 29.79
CA GLY A 105 -2.43 8.07 31.13
C GLY A 105 -3.17 7.31 32.24
N VAL A 106 -3.98 6.32 31.90
CA VAL A 106 -4.63 5.41 32.86
C VAL A 106 -3.69 4.25 33.14
N VAL A 107 -3.19 4.18 34.37
CA VAL A 107 -2.33 3.10 34.85
C VAL A 107 -3.18 1.97 35.44
N THR A 108 -2.98 0.75 34.96
CA THR A 108 -3.62 -0.48 35.42
C THR A 108 -2.56 -1.47 35.89
N GLN A 109 -2.74 -2.02 37.10
CA GLN A 109 -1.92 -3.12 37.60
C GLN A 109 -2.63 -4.44 37.32
N VAL A 110 -2.06 -5.22 36.40
CA VAL A 110 -2.52 -6.57 36.04
C VAL A 110 -1.84 -7.56 36.96
N ASP A 111 -2.63 -8.27 37.76
CA ASP A 111 -2.13 -9.36 38.62
C ASP A 111 -1.98 -10.63 37.79
N LEU A 112 -0.73 -11.05 37.58
CA LEU A 112 -0.38 -12.26 36.84
C LEU A 112 0.16 -13.35 37.76
N THR A 113 0.10 -13.20 39.09
CA THR A 113 0.72 -14.13 40.05
C THR A 113 0.22 -15.59 39.94
N GLY A 114 -1.00 -15.79 39.46
CA GLY A 114 -1.59 -17.10 39.19
C GLY A 114 -1.45 -17.61 37.75
N ALA A 115 -0.83 -16.84 36.85
CA ALA A 115 -0.69 -17.22 35.45
C ALA A 115 0.33 -18.36 35.27
N VAL A 116 0.02 -19.30 34.39
CA VAL A 116 0.85 -20.48 34.08
C VAL A 116 1.24 -20.51 32.61
N SER A 117 0.39 -19.99 31.72
CA SER A 117 0.64 -19.93 30.27
C SER A 117 0.66 -18.51 29.73
N VAL A 118 1.23 -18.39 28.53
CA VAL A 118 1.20 -17.15 27.72
C VAL A 118 -0.24 -16.73 27.42
N GLU A 119 -1.13 -17.68 27.12
CA GLU A 119 -2.56 -17.42 26.89
C GLU A 119 -3.20 -16.69 28.08
N GLN A 120 -2.91 -17.14 29.31
CA GLN A 120 -3.46 -16.51 30.51
C GLN A 120 -2.94 -15.08 30.72
N VAL A 121 -1.72 -14.78 30.27
CA VAL A 121 -1.20 -13.41 30.27
C VAL A 121 -1.96 -12.55 29.27
N VAL A 122 -2.17 -13.06 28.05
CA VAL A 122 -2.95 -12.37 27.01
C VAL A 122 -4.38 -12.09 27.49
N ASP A 123 -5.07 -13.10 28.02
CA ASP A 123 -6.43 -12.98 28.56
C ASP A 123 -6.51 -11.99 29.71
N ALA A 124 -5.54 -12.03 30.64
CA ALA A 124 -5.49 -11.12 31.76
C ALA A 124 -5.33 -9.66 31.32
N ILE A 125 -4.47 -9.39 30.33
CA ILE A 125 -4.29 -8.04 29.79
C ILE A 125 -5.56 -7.58 29.08
N ASN A 126 -6.11 -8.40 28.17
CA ASN A 126 -7.31 -8.08 27.39
C ASN A 126 -8.56 -7.87 28.25
N SER A 127 -8.63 -8.49 29.42
CA SER A 127 -9.77 -8.36 30.33
C SER A 127 -9.63 -7.22 31.34
N GLN A 128 -8.41 -6.87 31.74
CA GLN A 128 -8.16 -5.91 32.83
C GLN A 128 -7.78 -4.52 32.32
N VAL A 129 -7.18 -4.40 31.13
CA VAL A 129 -6.69 -3.12 30.61
C VAL A 129 -7.65 -2.55 29.58
N ASN A 130 -8.22 -1.39 29.87
CA ASN A 130 -9.17 -0.74 28.96
C ASN A 130 -8.48 -0.26 27.68
N GLY A 131 -9.06 -0.61 26.53
CA GLY A 131 -8.60 -0.15 25.22
C GLY A 131 -7.22 -0.69 24.81
N VAL A 132 -6.78 -1.81 25.39
CA VAL A 132 -5.58 -2.54 24.94
C VAL A 132 -5.98 -3.91 24.42
N THR A 133 -5.41 -4.29 23.29
CA THR A 133 -5.48 -5.64 22.72
C THR A 133 -4.08 -6.27 22.74
N ALA A 134 -3.88 -7.28 23.57
CA ALA A 134 -2.72 -8.15 23.59
C ALA A 134 -2.92 -9.32 22.63
N THR A 135 -1.91 -9.61 21.81
CA THR A 135 -1.88 -10.75 20.88
C THR A 135 -0.50 -11.39 20.84
N ILE A 136 -0.43 -12.70 20.56
CA ILE A 136 0.86 -13.34 20.24
C ILE A 136 1.25 -12.89 18.83
N ASN A 137 2.48 -12.40 18.67
CA ASN A 137 2.92 -11.89 17.38
C ASN A 137 3.00 -12.98 16.31
N ALA A 138 2.93 -12.60 15.03
CA ALA A 138 2.85 -13.53 13.92
C ALA A 138 4.05 -14.51 13.86
N ASP A 139 5.24 -14.03 14.23
CA ASP A 139 6.47 -14.84 14.26
C ASP A 139 6.56 -15.76 15.49
N GLY A 140 5.68 -15.62 16.48
CA GLY A 140 5.71 -16.38 17.73
C GLY A 140 6.97 -16.12 18.57
N THR A 141 7.51 -14.91 18.55
CA THR A 141 8.67 -14.49 19.36
C THR A 141 8.27 -13.73 20.63
N GLY A 142 7.01 -13.27 20.74
CA GLY A 142 6.59 -12.45 21.88
C GLY A 142 5.08 -12.14 21.88
N ILE A 143 4.71 -11.17 22.73
CA ILE A 143 3.35 -10.61 22.77
C ILE A 143 3.41 -9.17 22.25
N ASP A 144 2.50 -8.84 21.35
CA ASP A 144 2.26 -7.47 20.93
C ASP A 144 1.11 -6.86 21.76
N LEU A 145 1.21 -5.56 22.06
CA LEU A 145 0.14 -4.79 22.70
C LEU A 145 -0.29 -3.64 21.79
N GLU A 146 -1.57 -3.59 21.45
CA GLU A 146 -2.16 -2.56 20.59
C GLU A 146 -3.15 -1.68 21.37
N SER A 147 -3.06 -0.36 21.24
CA SER A 147 -4.01 0.58 21.85
C SER A 147 -5.12 1.00 20.88
N ALA A 148 -6.36 1.01 21.37
CA ALA A 148 -7.54 1.48 20.64
C ALA A 148 -7.72 3.01 20.65
N PHE A 149 -6.92 3.76 21.42
CA PHE A 149 -7.08 5.22 21.56
C PHE A 149 -6.24 6.01 20.56
N LEU A 150 -6.75 7.16 20.10
CA LEU A 150 -6.17 8.00 19.04
C LEU A 150 -5.18 9.08 19.50
N SER A 151 -4.84 9.24 20.78
CA SER A 151 -3.72 10.13 21.19
C SER A 151 -3.23 9.79 22.59
N SER A 152 -2.18 8.97 22.73
CA SER A 152 -1.62 8.67 24.07
C SER A 152 -0.37 7.79 24.15
N SER A 153 0.28 7.83 25.33
CA SER A 153 1.32 6.89 25.74
C SER A 153 0.76 5.50 26.03
N LEU A 154 1.42 4.46 25.53
CA LEU A 154 1.23 3.07 25.91
C LEU A 154 2.53 2.56 26.56
N SER A 155 2.46 2.06 27.78
CA SER A 155 3.60 1.44 28.44
C SER A 155 3.23 0.16 29.14
N ALA A 156 4.16 -0.77 29.20
CA ALA A 156 4.06 -1.99 29.97
C ALA A 156 5.39 -2.22 30.69
N ASN A 157 5.35 -2.25 32.02
CA ASN A 157 6.53 -2.40 32.86
C ASN A 157 6.29 -3.48 33.92
N ASP A 158 7.27 -4.37 34.09
CA ASP A 158 7.26 -5.34 35.17
C ASP A 158 7.40 -4.63 36.53
N VAL A 159 6.57 -5.02 37.51
CA VAL A 159 6.64 -4.50 38.88
C VAL A 159 7.29 -5.53 39.79
N GLY A 160 8.24 -5.08 40.62
CA GLY A 160 8.94 -5.94 41.58
C GLY A 160 9.82 -6.98 40.89
N PRO A 161 9.80 -8.26 41.29
CA PRO A 161 10.62 -9.31 40.67
C PRO A 161 10.03 -9.90 39.40
N SER A 162 8.91 -9.37 38.89
CA SER A 162 8.31 -9.83 37.63
C SER A 162 9.29 -9.64 36.46
N THR A 163 9.24 -10.54 35.48
CA THR A 163 10.05 -10.49 34.26
C THR A 163 9.22 -10.85 33.02
N ILE A 164 7.89 -10.75 33.12
CA ILE A 164 6.96 -11.19 32.08
C ILE A 164 7.11 -10.29 30.86
N ALA A 165 6.99 -8.97 31.05
CA ALA A 165 7.10 -8.02 29.97
C ALA A 165 8.50 -8.05 29.35
N ALA A 166 9.54 -8.19 30.17
CA ALA A 166 10.91 -8.30 29.67
C ALA A 166 11.12 -9.57 28.83
N THR A 167 10.62 -10.72 29.29
CA THR A 167 10.84 -12.01 28.62
C THR A 167 9.99 -12.19 27.37
N LEU A 168 8.72 -11.76 27.42
CA LEU A 168 7.80 -11.80 26.27
C LEU A 168 7.96 -10.57 25.36
N GLY A 169 8.90 -9.70 25.70
CA GLY A 169 9.45 -8.69 24.80
C GLY A 169 8.64 -7.41 24.68
N PHE A 170 7.68 -7.16 25.56
CA PHE A 170 6.83 -5.96 25.55
C PHE A 170 7.11 -5.00 26.72
N ALA A 171 8.20 -5.19 27.47
CA ALA A 171 8.69 -4.25 28.50
C ALA A 171 9.19 -2.95 27.86
N GLN A 172 8.26 -2.07 27.51
CA GLN A 172 8.55 -0.81 26.83
C GLN A 172 7.64 0.29 27.37
N THR A 173 8.17 1.52 27.39
CA THR A 173 7.38 2.72 27.64
C THR A 173 7.38 3.55 26.37
N ARG A 174 6.20 3.77 25.77
CA ARG A 174 6.03 4.65 24.61
C ARG A 174 5.38 5.94 25.10
N ALA A 175 6.07 7.05 24.93
CA ALA A 175 5.57 8.38 25.27
C ALA A 175 5.44 9.21 23.98
N GLU A 176 4.36 9.97 23.88
CA GLU A 176 4.07 10.98 22.85
C GLU A 176 3.60 10.47 21.48
N ASP A 177 2.83 11.33 20.79
CA ASP A 177 2.09 11.08 19.55
C ASP A 177 2.89 11.52 18.33
N ASN A 178 3.55 10.59 17.64
CA ASN A 178 4.34 10.91 16.45
C ASN A 178 3.50 11.20 15.20
N ALA A 179 2.18 10.98 15.24
CA ALA A 179 1.27 11.51 14.23
C ALA A 179 1.47 13.04 14.05
N SER A 180 1.81 13.74 15.14
CA SER A 180 2.14 15.16 15.12
C SER A 180 3.55 15.48 14.62
N ASP A 181 4.56 14.65 14.91
CA ASP A 181 5.96 14.85 14.48
C ASP A 181 6.22 14.41 13.03
N PHE A 182 5.40 13.50 12.48
CA PHE A 182 5.36 13.14 11.06
C PHE A 182 4.31 13.93 10.25
N GLN A 183 3.51 14.79 10.89
CA GLN A 183 2.29 15.39 10.31
C GLN A 183 1.24 14.39 9.80
N VAL A 184 1.35 13.09 10.13
CA VAL A 184 0.36 12.05 9.80
C VAL A 184 -0.75 12.09 10.84
N THR A 185 -1.66 13.07 10.74
CA THR A 185 -2.73 13.29 11.74
C THR A 185 -3.99 12.43 11.55
N SER A 186 -4.02 11.50 10.59
CA SER A 186 -5.02 10.42 10.44
C SER A 186 -4.79 9.64 9.13
N PRO A 187 -5.37 8.42 8.98
CA PRO A 187 -5.33 7.64 7.74
C PRO A 187 -5.73 8.49 6.54
N GLY A 188 -4.90 8.52 5.51
CA GLY A 188 -5.27 9.11 4.22
C GLY A 188 -4.20 10.01 3.62
N SER A 189 -3.49 9.41 2.65
CA SER A 189 -2.76 10.03 1.54
C SER A 189 -1.68 11.08 1.87
N VAL A 190 -0.45 10.75 1.47
CA VAL A 190 0.48 11.77 1.01
C VAL A 190 -0.08 12.36 -0.28
N ASP A 191 -0.79 13.47 -0.17
CA ASP A 191 -0.74 14.51 -1.18
C ASP A 191 -0.98 15.87 -0.52
N GLU A 192 -0.21 16.84 -0.97
CA GLU A 192 -0.04 18.16 -0.38
C GLU A 192 -1.33 18.98 -0.48
N VAL A 193 -2.17 18.89 0.54
CA VAL A 193 -3.02 20.00 0.96
C VAL A 193 -2.83 20.18 2.46
N VAL A 194 -1.88 21.04 2.79
CA VAL A 194 -1.74 21.62 4.12
C VAL A 194 -3.11 22.16 4.54
N GLY A 195 -3.70 21.55 5.57
CA GLY A 195 -4.93 22.01 6.21
C GLY A 195 -6.11 21.09 5.97
N SER A 196 -6.73 20.66 7.08
CA SER A 196 -8.14 20.25 7.20
C SER A 196 -8.77 19.60 5.97
N ASN A 197 -8.85 18.26 5.95
CA ASN A 197 -9.60 17.55 4.92
C ASN A 197 -11.11 17.49 5.24
N LEU A 198 -11.92 17.39 4.18
CA LEU A 198 -13.38 17.37 4.24
C LEU A 198 -13.93 16.36 5.24
N PHE A 199 -13.38 15.15 5.25
CA PHE A 199 -13.88 14.06 6.09
C PHE A 199 -13.55 14.29 7.56
N ARG A 200 -12.39 14.88 7.86
CA ARG A 200 -12.01 15.31 9.20
C ARG A 200 -12.89 16.46 9.68
N ASN A 201 -13.15 17.45 8.84
CA ASN A 201 -14.04 18.57 9.19
C ASN A 201 -15.48 18.08 9.44
N LEU A 202 -15.97 17.12 8.66
CA LEU A 202 -17.26 16.45 8.88
C LEU A 202 -17.28 15.63 10.18
N ALA A 203 -16.21 14.87 10.47
CA ALA A 203 -16.10 14.06 11.67
C ALA A 203 -16.04 14.94 12.94
N LEU A 204 -15.22 15.98 12.92
CA LEU A 204 -15.09 16.94 14.03
C LEU A 204 -16.40 17.72 14.25
N LEU A 205 -17.07 18.18 13.19
CA LEU A 205 -18.38 18.83 13.32
C LEU A 205 -19.43 17.86 13.89
N SER A 206 -19.46 16.61 13.42
CA SER A 206 -20.37 15.59 13.97
C SER A 206 -20.10 15.31 15.44
N GLN A 207 -18.84 15.31 15.88
CA GLN A 207 -18.47 15.13 17.27
C GLN A 207 -18.91 16.33 18.12
N GLU A 208 -18.67 17.54 17.64
CA GLU A 208 -19.04 18.79 18.31
C GLU A 208 -20.55 18.89 18.50
N LEU A 209 -21.34 18.58 17.46
CA LEU A 209 -22.80 18.57 17.55
C LEU A 209 -23.35 17.50 18.51
N ARG A 210 -22.59 16.41 18.75
CA ARG A 210 -22.96 15.34 19.68
C ARG A 210 -22.54 15.59 21.13
N SER A 211 -21.57 16.49 21.36
CA SER A 211 -21.05 16.80 22.70
C SER A 211 -22.07 17.55 23.58
N GLY A 212 -23.16 18.06 22.98
CA GLY A 212 -24.22 18.80 23.67
C GLY A 212 -23.80 20.18 24.18
N SER A 213 -22.56 20.60 23.93
CA SER A 213 -21.97 21.86 24.40
C SER A 213 -21.46 22.73 23.24
N ALA A 214 -22.01 22.55 22.04
CA ALA A 214 -21.55 23.22 20.83
C ALA A 214 -21.74 24.74 20.93
N ASP A 215 -20.63 25.47 20.88
CA ASP A 215 -20.60 26.93 20.80
C ASP A 215 -20.90 27.39 19.36
N PRO A 216 -21.86 28.31 19.13
CA PRO A 216 -22.11 28.91 17.82
C PRO A 216 -20.86 29.42 17.09
N ASP A 217 -19.87 29.95 17.82
CA ASP A 217 -18.63 30.45 17.22
C ASP A 217 -17.75 29.31 16.69
N SER A 218 -17.81 28.13 17.32
CA SER A 218 -17.10 26.93 16.89
C SER A 218 -17.67 26.35 15.59
N ILE A 219 -18.98 26.49 15.35
CA ILE A 219 -19.63 26.07 14.10
C ILE A 219 -19.19 26.95 12.92
N GLY A 220 -18.98 28.25 13.14
CA GLY A 220 -18.48 29.18 12.13
C GLY A 220 -17.08 28.83 11.59
N VAL A 221 -16.24 28.23 12.43
CA VAL A 221 -14.90 27.74 12.02
C VAL A 221 -15.03 26.57 11.04
N PHE A 222 -15.94 25.63 11.27
CA PHE A 222 -16.17 24.50 10.37
C PHE A 222 -16.74 24.92 9.01
N LEU A 223 -17.60 25.95 8.96
CA LEU A 223 -18.11 26.48 7.69
C LEU A 223 -16.99 27.05 6.81
N ASN A 224 -16.03 27.79 7.39
CA ASN A 224 -14.87 28.28 6.65
C ASN A 224 -13.96 27.13 6.18
N ALA A 225 -13.82 26.08 7.00
CA ALA A 225 -13.05 24.90 6.62
C ALA A 225 -13.69 24.17 5.42
N PHE A 226 -15.01 24.01 5.40
CA PHE A 226 -15.72 23.39 4.28
C PHE A 226 -15.67 24.18 2.97
N GLU A 227 -15.62 25.52 3.04
CA GLU A 227 -15.38 26.32 1.84
C GLU A 227 -13.99 26.02 1.25
N GLY A 228 -12.97 25.90 2.11
CA GLY A 228 -11.64 25.45 1.71
C GLY A 228 -11.64 24.07 1.05
N ASP A 229 -12.37 23.12 1.64
CA ASP A 229 -12.53 21.77 1.08
C ASP A 229 -13.22 21.78 -0.30
N LEU A 230 -14.25 22.61 -0.46
CA LEU A 230 -14.95 22.75 -1.73
C LEU A 230 -14.01 23.29 -2.82
N GLN A 231 -13.19 24.30 -2.50
CA GLN A 231 -12.21 24.84 -3.44
C GLN A 231 -11.17 23.79 -3.85
N LEU A 232 -10.77 22.92 -2.93
CA LEU A 232 -9.87 21.81 -3.22
C LEU A 232 -10.50 20.82 -4.22
N VAL A 233 -11.73 20.37 -3.95
CA VAL A 233 -12.47 19.45 -4.83
C VAL A 233 -12.61 20.04 -6.23
N LEU A 234 -12.95 21.33 -6.32
CA LEU A 234 -13.08 22.03 -7.60
C LEU A 234 -11.74 22.11 -8.35
N ARG A 235 -10.63 22.37 -7.65
CA ARG A 235 -9.29 22.37 -8.25
C ARG A 235 -8.92 21.00 -8.80
N ASN A 236 -9.11 19.94 -8.02
CA ASN A 236 -8.83 18.57 -8.46
C ASN A 236 -9.69 18.17 -9.67
N ARG A 237 -10.98 18.50 -9.66
CA ARG A 237 -11.88 18.28 -10.80
C ARG A 237 -11.40 19.02 -12.06
N SER A 238 -10.88 20.24 -11.92
CA SER A 238 -10.30 20.99 -13.04
C SER A 238 -9.07 20.30 -13.62
N ILE A 239 -8.17 19.81 -12.76
CA ILE A 239 -6.98 19.05 -13.19
C ILE A 239 -7.39 17.78 -13.93
N VAL A 240 -8.34 17.01 -13.40
CA VAL A 240 -8.89 15.81 -14.07
C VAL A 240 -9.47 16.18 -15.44
N GLY A 241 -10.26 17.26 -15.53
CA GLY A 241 -10.78 17.76 -16.80
C GLY A 241 -9.68 18.08 -17.81
N SER A 242 -8.58 18.70 -17.38
CA SER A 242 -7.43 18.98 -18.25
C SER A 242 -6.74 17.71 -18.77
N ARG A 243 -6.67 16.66 -17.93
CA ARG A 243 -6.10 15.37 -18.29
C ARG A 243 -6.99 14.64 -19.29
N ILE A 244 -8.31 14.69 -19.12
CA ILE A 244 -9.29 14.15 -20.08
C ILE A 244 -9.10 14.81 -21.45
N ASN A 245 -9.04 16.14 -21.51
CA ASN A 245 -8.81 16.85 -22.78
C ASN A 245 -7.51 16.41 -23.48
N ARG A 246 -6.44 16.18 -22.70
CA ARG A 246 -5.15 15.72 -23.24
C ARG A 246 -5.22 14.27 -23.71
N LEU A 247 -5.96 13.41 -23.02
CA LEU A 247 -6.20 12.03 -23.43
C LEU A 247 -7.03 11.99 -24.72
N ASP A 248 -8.09 12.77 -24.82
CA ASP A 248 -8.90 12.89 -26.04
C ASP A 248 -8.03 13.36 -27.22
N SER A 249 -7.23 14.41 -27.02
CA SER A 249 -6.29 14.89 -28.05
C SER A 249 -5.24 13.85 -28.46
N SER A 250 -4.86 12.97 -27.54
CA SER A 250 -3.89 11.89 -27.82
C SER A 250 -4.55 10.74 -28.56
N ARG A 251 -5.80 10.41 -28.21
CA ARG A 251 -6.64 9.44 -28.92
C ARG A 251 -6.82 9.85 -30.38
N ASP A 252 -7.24 11.09 -30.63
CA ASP A 252 -7.42 11.61 -32.00
C ASP A 252 -6.13 11.48 -32.85
N ARG A 253 -4.97 11.68 -32.23
CA ARG A 253 -3.66 11.50 -32.88
C ARG A 253 -3.33 10.04 -33.17
N PHE A 254 -3.68 9.13 -32.27
CA PHE A 254 -3.48 7.69 -32.50
C PHE A 254 -4.42 7.16 -33.57
N ASP A 255 -5.68 7.58 -33.60
CA ASP A 255 -6.63 7.21 -34.64
C ASP A 255 -6.12 7.70 -36.03
N ALA A 256 -5.59 8.92 -36.11
CA ALA A 256 -4.97 9.43 -37.33
C ALA A 256 -3.68 8.67 -37.71
N PHE A 257 -2.88 8.28 -36.72
CA PHE A 257 -1.66 7.49 -36.94
C PHE A 257 -1.96 6.08 -37.43
N GLU A 258 -3.02 5.44 -36.90
CA GLU A 258 -3.48 4.13 -37.36
C GLU A 258 -3.88 4.16 -38.84
N VAL A 259 -4.65 5.18 -39.25
CA VAL A 259 -5.00 5.39 -40.67
C VAL A 259 -3.74 5.55 -41.52
N PHE A 260 -2.80 6.40 -41.08
CA PHE A 260 -1.55 6.64 -41.81
C PHE A 260 -0.68 5.38 -41.95
N VAL A 261 -0.53 4.59 -40.88
CA VAL A 261 0.24 3.34 -40.93
C VAL A 261 -0.46 2.31 -41.81
N THR A 262 -1.78 2.23 -41.76
CA THR A 262 -2.56 1.33 -42.62
C THR A 262 -2.38 1.71 -44.09
N GLU A 263 -2.39 3.00 -44.43
CA GLU A 263 -2.14 3.48 -45.78
C GLU A 263 -0.70 3.18 -46.25
N LEU A 264 0.30 3.40 -45.39
CA LEU A 264 1.69 3.02 -45.70
C LEU A 264 1.87 1.52 -45.90
N LEU A 265 1.19 0.69 -45.11
CA LEU A 265 1.23 -0.77 -45.26
C LEU A 265 0.58 -1.19 -46.57
N SER A 266 -0.59 -0.63 -46.90
CA SER A 266 -1.28 -0.85 -48.18
C SER A 266 -0.40 -0.44 -49.36
N GLU A 267 0.26 0.72 -49.32
CA GLU A 267 1.17 1.15 -50.40
C GLU A 267 2.39 0.22 -50.57
N ASN A 268 2.87 -0.41 -49.50
CA ASN A 268 4.03 -1.32 -49.55
C ASN A 268 3.67 -2.76 -49.91
N GLU A 269 2.58 -3.28 -49.37
CA GLU A 269 2.22 -4.71 -49.46
C GLU A 269 1.10 -5.00 -50.45
N ASP A 270 0.21 -4.05 -50.76
CA ASP A 270 -0.87 -4.32 -51.70
C ASP A 270 -0.33 -4.35 -53.13
N ALA A 271 -0.57 -5.46 -53.80
CA ALA A 271 -0.29 -5.58 -55.22
C ALA A 271 -1.32 -4.76 -56.01
N ASP A 272 -0.87 -3.92 -56.95
CA ASP A 272 -1.77 -3.31 -57.92
C ASP A 272 -2.47 -4.43 -58.70
N LEU A 273 -3.73 -4.67 -58.37
CA LEU A 273 -4.49 -5.78 -58.92
C LEU A 273 -4.61 -5.67 -60.44
N ALA A 274 -4.67 -4.47 -61.01
CA ALA A 274 -4.77 -4.29 -62.45
C ALA A 274 -3.46 -4.69 -63.15
N GLU A 275 -2.32 -4.26 -62.61
CA GLU A 275 -0.99 -4.63 -63.14
C GLU A 275 -0.68 -6.12 -62.93
N THR A 276 -1.02 -6.66 -61.77
CA THR A 276 -0.80 -8.07 -61.42
C THR A 276 -1.64 -9.00 -62.30
N ILE A 277 -2.93 -8.68 -62.51
CA ILE A 277 -3.81 -9.42 -63.41
C ILE A 277 -3.31 -9.33 -64.86
N SER A 278 -2.89 -8.14 -65.30
CA SER A 278 -2.34 -7.94 -66.64
C SER A 278 -1.11 -8.83 -66.86
N THR A 279 -0.14 -8.76 -65.93
CA THR A 279 1.10 -9.56 -65.98
C THR A 279 0.82 -11.07 -66.00
N LEU A 280 -0.11 -11.53 -65.15
CA LEU A 280 -0.52 -12.93 -65.13
C LEU A 280 -1.18 -13.36 -66.45
N ALA A 281 -2.01 -12.51 -67.04
CA ALA A 281 -2.65 -12.78 -68.32
C ALA A 281 -1.62 -12.85 -69.46
N THR A 282 -0.60 -11.98 -69.48
CA THR A 282 0.50 -12.08 -70.46
C THR A 282 1.31 -13.35 -70.26
N GLN A 283 1.64 -13.70 -69.02
CA GLN A 283 2.37 -14.94 -68.71
C GLN A 283 1.60 -16.19 -69.14
N ASN A 284 0.28 -16.24 -68.90
CA ASN A 284 -0.56 -17.34 -69.37
C ASN A 284 -0.60 -17.43 -70.90
N ASN A 285 -0.76 -16.31 -71.61
CA ASN A 285 -0.71 -16.29 -73.07
C ASN A 285 0.64 -16.80 -73.61
N ILE A 286 1.76 -16.38 -72.99
CA ILE A 286 3.11 -16.85 -73.35
C ILE A 286 3.24 -18.35 -73.09
N LEU A 287 2.73 -18.85 -71.96
CA LEU A 287 2.74 -20.27 -71.62
C LEU A 287 1.94 -21.10 -72.63
N GLU A 288 0.72 -20.69 -72.97
CA GLU A 288 -0.11 -21.35 -73.98
C GLU A 288 0.58 -21.38 -75.35
N ALA A 289 1.16 -20.26 -75.79
CA ALA A 289 1.92 -20.19 -77.04
C ALA A 289 3.17 -21.10 -77.02
N SER A 290 3.84 -21.20 -75.88
CA SER A 290 5.01 -22.07 -75.68
C SER A 290 4.62 -23.55 -75.74
N LEU A 291 3.51 -23.94 -75.11
CA LEU A 291 2.96 -25.30 -75.17
C LEU A 291 2.49 -25.66 -76.60
N ALA A 292 1.84 -24.73 -77.29
CA ALA A 292 1.44 -24.89 -78.69
C ALA A 292 2.65 -25.05 -79.63
N SER A 293 3.74 -24.32 -79.38
CA SER A 293 4.98 -24.49 -80.14
C SER A 293 5.69 -25.81 -79.81
N ALA A 294 5.78 -26.18 -78.53
CA ALA A 294 6.38 -27.44 -78.09
C ALA A 294 5.64 -28.65 -78.67
N SER A 295 4.30 -28.63 -78.69
CA SER A 295 3.51 -29.69 -79.32
C SER A 295 3.78 -29.81 -80.83
N ARG A 296 3.94 -28.71 -81.56
CA ARG A 296 4.33 -28.73 -82.99
C ARG A 296 5.74 -29.28 -83.22
N VAL A 297 6.69 -28.98 -82.33
CA VAL A 297 8.08 -29.49 -82.40
C VAL A 297 8.17 -30.98 -82.03
N LEU A 298 7.31 -31.46 -81.15
CA LEU A 298 7.23 -32.88 -80.76
C LEU A 298 6.45 -33.75 -81.77
N LEU A 299 5.73 -33.13 -82.71
CA LEU A 299 4.87 -33.79 -83.71
C LEU A 299 5.46 -34.07 -85.11
N PRO A 300 6.76 -33.93 -85.46
CA PRO A 300 7.27 -34.58 -86.66
C PRO A 300 7.22 -36.10 -86.42
N SER A 301 6.23 -36.76 -87.00
CA SER A 301 6.24 -38.22 -87.05
C SER A 301 7.41 -38.65 -87.94
N LEU A 302 8.09 -39.74 -87.58
CA LEU A 302 9.17 -40.38 -88.36
C LEU A 302 8.82 -40.63 -89.85
N ILE A 303 7.56 -40.47 -90.23
CA ILE A 303 7.05 -40.54 -91.61
C ILE A 303 7.41 -39.30 -92.46
N ASP A 304 7.59 -38.11 -91.87
CA ASP A 304 7.98 -36.90 -92.62
C ASP A 304 9.47 -36.93 -93.05
N PHE A 305 10.26 -37.85 -92.49
CA PHE A 305 11.65 -38.08 -92.89
C PHE A 305 11.80 -39.16 -93.99
N LEU A 306 10.69 -39.71 -94.51
CA LEU A 306 10.67 -40.82 -95.48
C LEU A 306 10.12 -40.45 -96.88
N ALA A 307 10.02 -39.17 -97.23
CA ALA A 307 9.66 -38.71 -98.58
C ALA A 307 10.81 -37.98 -99.27
#